data_AF-A0A6V7PNU0-F1
#
_entry.id   AF-A0A6V7PNU0-F1
#
_cell.length_a   1.000
_cell.length_b   1.000
_cell.length_c   1.000
_cell.angle_alpha   90.00
_cell.angle_beta   90.00
_cell.angle_gamma   90.00
#
_symmetry.space_group_name_H-M   'P 1'
#
loop_
_entity.id
_entity.type
_entity.pdbx_description
1 polymer ?
#
loop_
_entity_poly.entity_id
_entity_poly.type
_entity_poly.pdbx_seq_one_letter_code
_entity_poly.pdbx_strand_id
1 'polypeptide(L)'
;MGQSCNTETFSENRNYALCSPLSELGATLHWTYHAANGTADVAYRVQQDANGWAAWAINPTATGMIGANALLAFHDASTSAVRVITTVINDTSYNPTIRDENLTFPVHSRAAEYAAGAYTIYATVGLPNNSTTQSTVWQAGDGFQNGLPYGHPQTIQHTTSFSSLNFLSGQAAAEGAGGAAASRLHRKNIHGVLNAVSWGLLFPLGVIIARYMRVFKSLDPAWFYLHIACQCSGYILGVAGWGLGLKLGSESKGIVYHRHRDIGITLFCLATLQVFALLLRPNKDHKYRIVWNIYHWTIGYMVIILSVVNIFKGFNILNPANKWKHAYIAVLVTLACIAAVLEIFTWAVVLNRKRKTRSDDKSHNSDTNGSNGYGVRPHQGV
;
A
#
# COMPACT_ATOMS: atom_id res chain seq x y z
N MET A 1 21.53 12.90 -1.41
CA MET A 1 22.70 13.62 -1.96
C MET A 1 23.03 12.94 -3.27
N GLY A 2 22.75 13.57 -4.41
CA GLY A 2 23.11 13.01 -5.72
C GLY A 2 24.60 13.26 -5.95
N GLN A 3 25.39 12.20 -6.09
CA GLN A 3 26.77 12.35 -6.56
C GLN A 3 26.75 12.97 -7.95
N SER A 4 27.66 13.92 -8.19
CA SER A 4 27.87 14.46 -9.53
C SER A 4 28.47 13.33 -10.39
N CYS A 5 27.71 12.89 -11.40
CA CYS A 5 28.16 11.85 -12.34
C CYS A 5 29.41 12.28 -13.14
N ASN A 6 29.74 13.58 -13.19
CA ASN A 6 30.91 14.12 -13.90
C ASN A 6 32.27 13.57 -13.46
N THR A 7 32.34 12.85 -12.33
CA THR A 7 33.58 12.26 -11.81
C THR A 7 33.81 10.82 -12.26
N GLU A 8 32.85 10.21 -12.96
CA GLU A 8 33.00 8.86 -13.47
C GLU A 8 33.92 8.83 -14.69
N THR A 9 34.87 7.90 -14.68
CA THR A 9 35.78 7.62 -15.79
C THR A 9 35.45 6.26 -16.40
N PHE A 10 35.50 6.17 -17.72
CA PHE A 10 35.20 4.95 -18.47
C PHE A 10 36.45 4.39 -19.14
N SER A 11 36.44 3.08 -19.40
CA SER A 11 37.52 2.43 -20.15
C SER A 11 37.68 3.04 -21.55
N GLU A 12 38.85 2.78 -22.14
CA GLU A 12 39.20 3.23 -23.50
C GLU A 12 39.12 4.76 -23.70
N ASN A 13 39.28 5.55 -22.62
CA ASN A 13 39.17 7.01 -22.65
C ASN A 13 37.83 7.51 -23.24
N ARG A 14 36.75 6.74 -23.06
CA ARG A 14 35.41 7.16 -23.49
C ARG A 14 34.97 8.37 -22.68
N ASN A 15 34.63 9.43 -23.39
CA ASN A 15 34.15 10.70 -22.81
C ASN A 15 32.75 11.01 -23.33
N TYR A 16 31.91 11.54 -22.45
CA TYR A 16 30.52 11.86 -22.76
C TYR A 16 30.23 13.34 -22.48
N ALA A 17 29.43 13.96 -23.35
CA ALA A 17 29.10 15.38 -23.25
C ALA A 17 28.15 15.69 -22.09
N LEU A 18 27.23 14.77 -21.79
CA LEU A 18 26.21 14.94 -20.76
C LEU A 18 26.16 13.70 -19.86
N CYS A 19 25.72 13.90 -18.62
CA CYS A 19 25.43 12.81 -17.70
C CYS A 19 24.24 13.16 -16.79
N SER A 20 23.59 12.12 -16.27
CA SER A 20 22.48 12.25 -15.34
C SER A 20 22.48 11.10 -14.32
N PRO A 21 22.42 11.41 -13.01
CA PRO A 21 22.09 10.40 -12.01
C PRO A 21 20.62 10.00 -12.15
N LEU A 22 20.37 8.70 -12.25
CA LEU A 22 19.03 8.16 -12.39
C LEU A 22 18.35 8.06 -11.01
N SER A 23 17.01 8.09 -11.00
CA SER A 23 16.24 8.22 -9.77
C SER A 23 16.35 7.02 -8.82
N GLU A 24 16.69 5.84 -9.35
CA GLU A 24 16.64 4.57 -8.62
C GLU A 24 17.86 3.71 -8.94
N LEU A 25 18.12 2.72 -8.08
CA LEU A 25 19.22 1.75 -8.17
C LEU A 25 20.63 2.34 -8.11
N GLY A 26 20.77 3.63 -7.74
CA GLY A 26 22.08 4.31 -7.73
C GLY A 26 22.75 4.32 -9.11
N ALA A 27 21.95 4.25 -10.17
CA ALA A 27 22.43 4.15 -11.54
C ALA A 27 22.74 5.53 -12.13
N THR A 28 23.65 5.56 -13.09
CA THR A 28 24.02 6.77 -13.84
C THR A 28 23.94 6.50 -15.34
N LEU A 29 23.60 7.53 -16.10
CA LEU A 29 23.60 7.50 -17.55
C LEU A 29 24.43 8.65 -18.08
N HIS A 30 25.35 8.34 -18.98
CA HIS A 30 26.21 9.27 -19.69
C HIS A 30 25.94 9.15 -21.18
N TRP A 31 25.92 10.26 -21.90
CA TRP A 31 25.71 10.19 -23.35
C TRP A 31 26.30 11.38 -24.11
N THR A 32 26.52 11.15 -25.39
CA THR A 32 26.81 12.17 -26.41
C THR A 32 25.84 11.97 -27.56
N TYR A 33 25.06 13.00 -27.90
CA TYR A 33 24.12 12.95 -29.02
C TYR A 33 24.75 13.49 -30.30
N HIS A 34 24.59 12.74 -31.40
CA HIS A 34 25.13 13.06 -32.71
C HIS A 34 23.99 13.42 -33.67
N ALA A 35 23.74 14.73 -33.81
CA ALA A 35 22.63 15.22 -34.64
C ALA A 35 22.75 14.85 -36.13
N ALA A 36 23.98 14.66 -36.64
CA ALA A 36 24.22 14.37 -38.05
C ALA A 36 23.64 13.03 -38.52
N ASN A 37 23.55 12.05 -37.63
CA ASN A 37 23.06 10.69 -37.94
C ASN A 37 21.97 10.21 -36.98
N GLY A 38 21.50 11.05 -36.06
CA GLY A 38 20.45 10.72 -35.10
C GLY A 38 20.84 9.62 -34.11
N THR A 39 22.14 9.47 -33.84
CA THR A 39 22.65 8.45 -32.91
C THR A 39 23.04 9.04 -31.57
N ALA A 40 23.13 8.20 -30.55
CA ALA A 40 23.70 8.55 -29.25
C ALA A 40 24.69 7.48 -28.81
N ASP A 41 25.89 7.93 -28.42
CA ASP A 41 26.80 7.11 -27.64
C ASP A 41 26.35 7.17 -26.19
N VAL A 42 26.22 6.01 -25.53
CA VAL A 42 25.75 5.88 -24.16
C VAL A 42 26.71 5.06 -23.31
N ALA A 43 26.83 5.43 -22.04
CA ALA A 43 27.33 4.60 -20.97
C ALA A 43 26.30 4.58 -19.83
N TYR A 44 25.72 3.42 -19.58
CA TYR A 44 24.85 3.19 -18.42
C TYR A 44 25.63 2.42 -17.37
N ARG A 45 25.68 2.92 -16.14
CA ARG A 45 26.38 2.29 -15.02
C ARG A 45 25.43 2.03 -13.86
N VAL A 46 25.55 0.86 -13.23
CA VAL A 46 24.76 0.50 -12.04
C VAL A 46 25.54 -0.43 -11.12
N GLN A 47 25.42 -0.21 -9.82
CA GLN A 47 26.00 -1.08 -8.79
C GLN A 47 25.25 -2.41 -8.77
N GLN A 48 25.98 -3.51 -8.90
CA GLN A 48 25.43 -4.86 -8.86
C GLN A 48 26.52 -5.90 -8.60
N ASP A 49 26.17 -6.99 -7.93
CA ASP A 49 27.05 -8.13 -7.72
C ASP A 49 27.45 -8.79 -9.05
N ALA A 50 28.67 -9.32 -9.13
CA ALA A 50 29.18 -10.01 -10.33
C ALA A 50 28.34 -11.25 -10.70
N ASN A 51 27.64 -11.83 -9.73
CA ASN A 51 26.71 -12.94 -9.95
C ASN A 51 25.33 -12.49 -10.46
N GLY A 52 25.11 -11.19 -10.62
CA GLY A 52 23.89 -10.60 -11.14
C GLY A 52 24.02 -10.11 -12.57
N TRP A 53 23.06 -9.29 -12.98
CA TRP A 53 22.96 -8.68 -14.29
C TRP A 53 22.47 -7.23 -14.18
N ALA A 54 22.79 -6.44 -15.19
CA ALA A 54 22.34 -5.06 -15.37
C ALA A 54 21.66 -4.89 -16.73
N ALA A 55 20.68 -3.99 -16.82
CA ALA A 55 20.00 -3.68 -18.07
C ALA A 55 19.66 -2.21 -18.22
N TRP A 56 19.79 -1.71 -19.45
CA TRP A 56 19.31 -0.41 -19.87
C TRP A 56 18.56 -0.53 -21.18
N ALA A 57 17.48 0.21 -21.34
CA ALA A 57 16.57 0.05 -22.46
C ALA A 57 15.95 1.37 -22.91
N ILE A 58 15.60 1.43 -24.19
CA ILE A 58 14.69 2.44 -24.76
C ILE A 58 13.37 1.75 -25.08
N ASN A 59 12.26 2.34 -24.67
CA ASN A 59 10.94 1.91 -25.09
C ASN A 59 10.41 2.87 -26.18
N PRO A 60 10.36 2.43 -27.45
CA PRO A 60 9.91 3.28 -28.56
C PRO A 60 8.39 3.42 -28.64
N THR A 61 7.62 2.63 -27.87
CA THR A 61 6.15 2.53 -28.02
C THR A 61 5.37 3.01 -26.80
N ALA A 62 5.97 2.96 -25.61
CA ALA A 62 5.31 3.23 -24.34
C ALA A 62 6.31 3.71 -23.27
N THR A 63 5.80 3.92 -22.06
CA THR A 63 6.63 4.14 -20.86
C THR A 63 6.68 2.85 -20.03
N GLY A 64 7.85 2.53 -19.47
CA GLY A 64 8.06 1.31 -18.67
C GLY A 64 8.52 0.09 -19.47
N MET A 65 8.51 -1.08 -18.83
CA MET A 65 9.19 -2.31 -19.31
C MET A 65 8.58 -2.93 -20.58
N ILE A 66 7.25 -3.00 -20.71
CA ILE A 66 6.61 -3.67 -21.85
C ILE A 66 6.80 -2.84 -23.12
N GLY A 67 7.38 -3.44 -24.16
CA GLY A 67 7.82 -2.82 -25.41
C GLY A 67 9.26 -2.31 -25.36
N ALA A 68 9.96 -2.44 -24.23
CA ALA A 68 11.33 -1.94 -24.09
C ALA A 68 12.33 -2.80 -24.89
N ASN A 69 13.23 -2.11 -25.57
CA ASN A 69 14.33 -2.69 -26.32
C ASN A 69 15.59 -2.55 -25.46
N ALA A 70 16.04 -3.66 -24.90
CA ALA A 70 16.99 -3.68 -23.79
C ALA A 70 18.37 -4.18 -24.22
N LEU A 71 19.39 -3.57 -23.64
CA LEU A 71 20.75 -4.08 -23.57
C LEU A 71 20.94 -4.67 -22.18
N LEU A 72 21.45 -5.90 -22.10
CA LEU A 72 21.70 -6.59 -20.83
C LEU A 72 23.18 -6.97 -20.72
N ALA A 73 23.79 -6.67 -19.58
CA ALA A 73 25.15 -7.07 -19.25
C ALA A 73 25.17 -8.04 -18.07
N PHE A 74 25.98 -9.09 -18.20
CA PHE A 74 26.18 -10.15 -17.20
C PHE A 74 27.47 -10.92 -17.48
N HIS A 75 28.00 -11.62 -16.49
CA HIS A 75 29.09 -12.58 -16.72
C HIS A 75 28.56 -13.84 -17.43
N ASP A 76 29.20 -14.23 -18.52
CA ASP A 76 28.92 -15.48 -19.22
C ASP A 76 29.34 -16.66 -18.36
N ALA A 77 28.42 -17.59 -18.10
CA ALA A 77 28.65 -18.72 -17.20
C ALA A 77 29.76 -19.67 -17.66
N SER A 78 30.06 -19.71 -18.97
CA SER A 78 31.06 -20.63 -19.53
C SER A 78 32.46 -20.01 -19.59
N THR A 79 32.55 -18.71 -19.87
CA THR A 79 33.84 -18.01 -20.10
C THR A 79 34.22 -17.08 -18.96
N SER A 80 33.30 -16.78 -18.03
CA SER A 80 33.42 -15.72 -17.02
C SER A 80 33.66 -14.31 -17.59
N ALA A 81 33.59 -14.13 -18.91
CA ALA A 81 33.72 -12.83 -19.55
C ALA A 81 32.43 -12.02 -19.39
N VAL A 82 32.54 -10.69 -19.29
CA VAL A 82 31.37 -9.81 -19.29
C VAL A 82 30.81 -9.77 -20.70
N ARG A 83 29.56 -10.20 -20.86
CA ARG A 83 28.83 -10.24 -22.13
C ARG A 83 27.74 -9.18 -22.12
N VAL A 84 27.49 -8.57 -23.29
CA VAL A 84 26.30 -7.76 -23.55
C VAL A 84 25.45 -8.41 -24.64
N ILE A 85 24.15 -8.49 -24.40
CA ILE A 85 23.15 -8.95 -25.40
C ILE A 85 22.05 -7.92 -25.56
N THR A 86 21.26 -8.06 -26.61
CA THR A 86 20.09 -7.21 -26.88
C THR A 86 18.82 -8.05 -26.95
N THR A 87 17.69 -7.53 -26.46
CA THR A 87 16.39 -8.23 -26.51
C THR A 87 15.22 -7.25 -26.56
N VAL A 88 14.08 -7.68 -27.10
CA VAL A 88 12.84 -6.91 -27.13
C VAL A 88 11.83 -7.49 -26.13
N ILE A 89 11.46 -6.70 -25.12
CA ILE A 89 10.55 -7.11 -24.05
C ILE A 89 9.09 -6.90 -24.49
N ASN A 90 8.58 -7.79 -25.35
CA ASN A 90 7.21 -7.70 -25.87
C ASN A 90 6.16 -8.49 -25.05
N ASP A 91 6.59 -9.26 -24.05
CA ASP A 91 5.69 -10.10 -23.28
C ASP A 91 4.85 -9.27 -22.29
N THR A 92 3.53 -9.31 -22.48
CA THR A 92 2.54 -8.63 -21.63
C THR A 92 2.23 -9.38 -20.32
N SER A 93 2.74 -10.60 -20.17
CA SER A 93 2.60 -11.44 -18.98
C SER A 93 3.61 -11.13 -17.87
N TYR A 94 4.50 -10.16 -18.06
CA TYR A 94 5.57 -9.78 -17.14
C TYR A 94 6.60 -10.91 -16.86
N ASN A 95 6.65 -11.92 -17.73
CA ASN A 95 7.67 -12.98 -17.74
C ASN A 95 8.40 -13.02 -19.08
N PRO A 96 9.14 -11.95 -19.44
CA PRO A 96 9.77 -11.88 -20.74
C PRO A 96 10.78 -13.02 -20.94
N THR A 97 10.71 -13.66 -22.09
CA THR A 97 11.76 -14.58 -22.52
C THR A 97 12.91 -13.76 -23.11
N ILE A 98 14.05 -13.73 -22.42
CA ILE A 98 15.24 -13.03 -22.92
C ILE A 98 15.87 -13.84 -24.07
N ARG A 99 16.17 -13.17 -25.17
CA ARG A 99 16.81 -13.73 -26.37
C ARG A 99 17.85 -12.73 -26.86
N ASP A 100 19.02 -13.20 -27.31
CA ASP A 100 19.98 -12.32 -28.00
C ASP A 100 19.49 -12.11 -29.44
N GLU A 101 18.87 -10.97 -29.69
CA GLU A 101 18.19 -10.62 -30.94
C GLU A 101 18.38 -9.14 -31.27
N ASN A 102 18.08 -8.77 -32.52
CA ASN A 102 18.16 -7.38 -32.95
C ASN A 102 17.03 -6.54 -32.34
N LEU A 103 17.37 -5.31 -31.93
CA LEU A 103 16.39 -4.32 -31.48
C LEU A 103 15.60 -3.75 -32.67
N THR A 104 14.48 -3.10 -32.38
CA THR A 104 13.64 -2.43 -33.39
C THR A 104 14.25 -1.12 -33.91
N PHE A 105 15.41 -0.71 -33.37
CA PHE A 105 16.22 0.40 -33.84
C PHE A 105 17.69 -0.02 -33.96
N PRO A 106 18.50 0.65 -34.80
CA PRO A 106 19.90 0.29 -35.01
C PRO A 106 20.74 0.38 -33.73
N VAL A 107 21.57 -0.64 -33.50
CA VAL A 107 22.64 -0.65 -32.51
C VAL A 107 23.95 -0.80 -33.26
N HIS A 108 24.73 0.27 -33.35
CA HIS A 108 25.97 0.32 -34.12
C HIS A 108 27.16 -0.28 -33.37
N SER A 109 27.15 -0.17 -32.04
CA SER A 109 28.16 -0.76 -31.17
C SER A 109 27.52 -1.17 -29.85
N ARG A 110 28.06 -2.23 -29.23
CA ARG A 110 27.70 -2.66 -27.87
C ARG A 110 28.92 -3.28 -27.19
N ALA A 111 29.18 -2.88 -25.96
CA ALA A 111 30.18 -3.47 -25.09
C ALA A 111 29.72 -3.39 -23.63
N ALA A 112 30.33 -4.18 -22.75
CA ALA A 112 30.09 -4.06 -21.33
C ALA A 112 31.34 -4.41 -20.53
N GLU A 113 31.44 -3.87 -19.33
CA GLU A 113 32.50 -4.17 -18.38
C GLU A 113 31.94 -4.30 -16.96
N TYR A 114 32.73 -4.94 -16.11
CA TYR A 114 32.48 -5.04 -14.68
C TYR A 114 33.71 -4.54 -13.93
N ALA A 115 33.54 -3.47 -13.15
CA ALA A 115 34.62 -2.89 -12.37
C ALA A 115 34.08 -2.19 -11.12
N ALA A 116 34.78 -2.34 -10.00
CA ALA A 116 34.45 -1.70 -8.73
C ALA A 116 32.98 -1.93 -8.28
N GLY A 117 32.50 -3.18 -8.37
CA GLY A 117 31.16 -3.56 -7.92
C GLY A 117 30.02 -3.11 -8.85
N ALA A 118 30.34 -2.66 -10.07
CA ALA A 118 29.34 -2.10 -10.99
C ALA A 118 29.48 -2.67 -12.39
N TYR A 119 28.34 -2.90 -13.05
CA TYR A 119 28.29 -3.10 -14.49
C TYR A 119 28.22 -1.74 -15.19
N THR A 120 28.96 -1.63 -16.30
CA THR A 120 28.79 -0.52 -17.25
C THR A 120 28.46 -1.09 -18.63
N ILE A 121 27.38 -0.61 -19.24
CA ILE A 121 26.94 -0.93 -20.59
C ILE A 121 27.27 0.24 -21.50
N TYR A 122 28.04 -0.03 -22.55
CA TYR A 122 28.37 0.91 -23.60
C TYR A 122 27.60 0.58 -24.88
N ALA A 123 27.02 1.58 -25.54
CA ALA A 123 26.43 1.38 -26.85
C ALA A 123 26.39 2.65 -27.69
N THR A 124 26.35 2.47 -29.01
CA THR A 124 25.97 3.52 -29.97
C THR A 124 24.62 3.13 -30.56
N VAL A 125 23.56 3.86 -30.23
CA VAL A 125 22.18 3.52 -30.63
C VAL A 125 21.60 4.59 -31.55
N GLY A 126 20.83 4.18 -32.56
CA GLY A 126 19.97 5.09 -33.31
C GLY A 126 18.74 5.44 -32.47
N LEU A 127 18.41 6.73 -32.33
CA LEU A 127 17.24 7.14 -31.57
C LEU A 127 15.96 6.86 -32.38
N PRO A 128 15.02 6.04 -31.87
CA PRO A 128 13.82 5.68 -32.62
C PRO A 128 12.86 6.87 -32.80
N ASN A 129 11.99 6.74 -33.79
CA ASN A 129 10.91 7.69 -34.12
C ASN A 129 11.37 9.12 -34.48
N ASN A 130 12.62 9.30 -34.91
CA ASN A 130 13.21 10.61 -35.22
C ASN A 130 13.05 11.63 -34.06
N SER A 131 13.07 11.13 -32.82
CA SER A 131 12.87 11.93 -31.60
C SER A 131 14.14 11.95 -30.77
N THR A 132 14.53 13.11 -30.25
CA THR A 132 15.58 13.21 -29.24
C THR A 132 15.07 12.90 -27.83
N THR A 133 13.75 12.94 -27.63
CA THR A 133 13.10 12.55 -26.38
C THR A 133 12.75 11.07 -26.41
N GLN A 134 13.32 10.31 -25.49
CA GLN A 134 13.17 8.86 -25.42
C GLN A 134 12.65 8.41 -24.05
N SER A 135 11.84 7.36 -24.02
CA SER A 135 11.47 6.68 -22.78
C SER A 135 12.55 5.66 -22.43
N THR A 136 13.29 5.90 -21.37
CA THR A 136 14.36 5.03 -20.89
C THR A 136 13.88 4.20 -19.70
N VAL A 137 14.37 2.97 -19.59
CA VAL A 137 14.08 2.03 -18.51
C VAL A 137 15.38 1.36 -18.12
N TRP A 138 15.59 1.11 -16.83
CA TRP A 138 16.78 0.44 -16.36
C TRP A 138 16.46 -0.55 -15.25
N GLN A 139 17.30 -1.58 -15.11
CA GLN A 139 17.14 -2.60 -14.10
C GLN A 139 18.48 -3.22 -13.69
N ALA A 140 18.48 -3.81 -12.51
CA ALA A 140 19.48 -4.78 -12.08
C ALA A 140 18.77 -5.95 -11.39
N GLY A 141 19.34 -7.15 -11.48
CA GLY A 141 18.80 -8.34 -10.83
C GLY A 141 19.86 -9.43 -10.67
N ASP A 142 19.49 -10.50 -9.97
CA ASP A 142 20.33 -11.65 -9.66
C ASP A 142 19.77 -12.97 -10.22
N GLY A 143 18.55 -12.94 -10.78
CA GLY A 143 17.91 -14.11 -11.36
C GLY A 143 18.45 -14.46 -12.73
N PHE A 144 18.66 -15.76 -12.95
CA PHE A 144 19.04 -16.34 -14.25
C PHE A 144 18.16 -17.54 -14.58
N GLN A 145 17.87 -17.72 -15.87
CA GLN A 145 17.22 -18.90 -16.41
C GLN A 145 17.95 -19.33 -17.68
N ASN A 146 18.41 -20.58 -17.71
CA ASN A 146 19.19 -21.14 -18.83
C ASN A 146 20.43 -20.30 -19.22
N GLY A 147 21.11 -19.72 -18.22
CA GLY A 147 22.32 -18.90 -18.43
C GLY A 147 22.05 -17.48 -18.95
N LEU A 148 20.79 -17.05 -19.03
CA LEU A 148 20.40 -15.69 -19.39
C LEU A 148 19.73 -14.98 -18.20
N PRO A 149 19.82 -13.64 -18.11
CA PRO A 149 19.09 -12.85 -17.12
C PRO A 149 17.60 -13.19 -17.09
N TYR A 150 17.04 -13.30 -15.89
CA TYR A 150 15.63 -13.61 -15.70
C TYR A 150 15.06 -12.94 -14.45
N GLY A 151 14.05 -12.09 -14.65
CA GLY A 151 13.29 -11.45 -13.58
C GLY A 151 14.12 -10.48 -12.73
N HIS A 152 13.47 -9.46 -12.19
CA HIS A 152 14.09 -8.52 -11.25
C HIS A 152 13.20 -8.32 -10.03
N PRO A 153 13.73 -7.86 -8.89
CA PRO A 153 12.93 -7.55 -7.72
C PRO A 153 11.76 -6.60 -8.05
N GLN A 154 10.62 -6.77 -7.40
CA GLN A 154 9.43 -5.93 -7.60
C GLN A 154 9.27 -4.86 -6.51
N THR A 155 10.39 -4.39 -5.95
CA THR A 155 10.36 -3.29 -4.97
C THR A 155 10.04 -1.97 -5.67
N ILE A 156 9.72 -0.93 -4.90
CA ILE A 156 9.38 0.39 -5.45
C ILE A 156 10.48 0.87 -6.39
N GLN A 157 11.74 0.81 -5.96
CA GLN A 157 12.91 1.26 -6.71
C GLN A 157 12.97 0.63 -8.11
N HIS A 158 12.73 -0.69 -8.21
CA HIS A 158 12.70 -1.37 -9.50
C HIS A 158 11.45 -0.97 -10.31
N THR A 159 10.28 -0.91 -9.70
CA THR A 159 9.04 -0.54 -10.42
C THR A 159 8.96 0.93 -10.84
N THR A 160 9.86 1.79 -10.33
CA THR A 160 10.00 3.21 -10.70
C THR A 160 11.28 3.52 -11.45
N SER A 161 12.05 2.51 -11.87
CA SER A 161 13.29 2.65 -12.67
C SER A 161 13.01 2.91 -14.15
N PHE A 162 12.37 4.05 -14.44
CA PHE A 162 12.13 4.53 -15.80
C PHE A 162 12.01 6.06 -15.82
N SER A 163 12.38 6.69 -16.94
CA SER A 163 12.26 8.14 -17.11
C SER A 163 12.19 8.54 -18.58
N SER A 164 11.66 9.74 -18.86
CA SER A 164 11.79 10.34 -20.19
C SER A 164 13.01 11.27 -20.21
N LEU A 165 13.90 11.06 -21.17
CA LEU A 165 15.14 11.82 -21.32
C LEU A 165 15.20 12.44 -22.72
N ASN A 166 15.48 13.74 -22.78
CA ASN A 166 15.88 14.39 -24.02
C ASN A 166 17.40 14.29 -24.20
N PHE A 167 17.85 13.52 -25.19
CA PHE A 167 19.27 13.27 -25.47
C PHE A 167 20.02 14.50 -25.97
N LEU A 168 19.33 15.52 -26.50
CA LEU A 168 19.94 16.76 -26.97
C LEU A 168 20.14 17.77 -25.83
N SER A 169 19.09 18.04 -25.05
CA SER A 169 19.14 19.06 -23.98
C SER A 169 19.60 18.51 -22.63
N GLY A 170 19.57 17.19 -22.46
CA GLY A 170 19.79 16.51 -21.19
C GLY A 170 18.74 16.76 -20.11
N GLN A 171 17.62 17.39 -20.50
CA GLN A 171 16.50 17.55 -19.60
C GLN A 171 15.74 16.23 -19.51
N ALA A 172 15.62 15.72 -18.28
CA ALA A 172 14.60 14.75 -17.97
C ALA A 172 13.23 15.44 -18.10
N ALA A 173 12.43 15.03 -19.08
CA ALA A 173 11.10 15.62 -19.25
C ALA A 173 10.21 15.19 -18.07
N ALA A 174 9.79 16.16 -17.26
CA ALA A 174 8.78 15.96 -16.21
C ALA A 174 7.42 15.55 -16.80
N GLU A 175 7.21 15.84 -18.09
CA GLU A 175 5.98 15.64 -18.82
C GLU A 175 5.97 14.27 -19.50
N GLY A 176 5.35 13.30 -18.83
CA GLY A 176 4.99 12.00 -19.42
C GLY A 176 5.11 10.85 -18.44
N ALA A 177 6.30 10.59 -17.93
CA ALA A 177 6.61 9.40 -17.12
C ALA A 177 6.78 9.72 -15.63
N GLY A 178 7.57 10.75 -15.29
CA GLY A 178 7.80 11.19 -13.91
C GLY A 178 6.53 11.79 -13.26
N GLY A 179 5.80 12.63 -14.00
CA GLY A 179 4.51 13.16 -13.55
C GLY A 179 3.43 12.07 -13.37
N ALA A 180 3.38 11.06 -14.25
CA ALA A 180 2.45 9.95 -14.12
C ALA A 180 2.80 9.02 -12.95
N ALA A 181 4.08 8.71 -12.74
CA ALA A 181 4.57 7.94 -11.60
C ALA A 181 4.34 8.68 -10.27
N ALA A 182 4.67 9.98 -10.21
CA ALA A 182 4.43 10.84 -9.06
C ALA A 182 2.93 10.99 -8.78
N SER A 183 2.11 11.18 -9.81
CA SER A 183 0.65 11.20 -9.70
C SER A 183 0.09 9.87 -9.20
N ARG A 184 0.63 8.74 -9.66
CA ARG A 184 0.22 7.41 -9.19
C ARG A 184 0.65 7.15 -7.75
N LEU A 185 1.86 7.53 -7.35
CA LEU A 185 2.32 7.48 -5.95
C LEU A 185 1.45 8.37 -5.07
N HIS A 186 1.14 9.58 -5.52
CA HIS A 186 0.22 10.49 -4.83
C HIS A 186 -1.17 9.86 -4.63
N ARG A 187 -1.75 9.24 -5.67
CA ARG A 187 -3.02 8.50 -5.56
C ARG A 187 -2.92 7.30 -4.61
N LYS A 188 -1.81 6.54 -4.63
CA LYS A 188 -1.57 5.44 -3.67
C LYS A 188 -1.51 5.96 -2.23
N ASN A 189 -0.86 7.10 -2.01
CA ASN A 189 -0.81 7.75 -0.69
C ASN A 189 -2.20 8.21 -0.25
N ILE A 190 -2.99 8.84 -1.13
CA ILE A 190 -4.38 9.21 -0.84
C ILE A 190 -5.20 7.97 -0.47
N HIS A 191 -5.10 6.88 -1.24
CA HIS A 191 -5.77 5.62 -0.91
C HIS A 191 -5.37 5.12 0.49
N GLY A 192 -4.08 5.11 0.82
CA GLY A 192 -3.58 4.72 2.14
C GLY A 192 -4.16 5.59 3.27
N VAL A 193 -4.14 6.92 3.11
CA VAL A 193 -4.64 7.87 4.12
C VAL A 193 -6.16 7.74 4.31
N LEU A 194 -6.94 7.72 3.21
CA LEU A 194 -8.39 7.56 3.27
C LEU A 194 -8.78 6.30 4.03
N ASN A 195 -8.13 5.18 3.73
CA ASN A 195 -8.43 3.90 4.36
C ASN A 195 -7.94 3.82 5.81
N ALA A 196 -6.81 4.45 6.15
CA ALA A 196 -6.34 4.54 7.54
C ALA A 196 -7.27 5.37 8.42
N VAL A 197 -7.75 6.52 7.92
CA VAL A 197 -8.70 7.38 8.66
C VAL A 197 -10.08 6.73 8.76
N SER A 198 -10.58 6.18 7.66
CA SER A 198 -11.86 5.47 7.63
C SER A 198 -11.82 4.20 8.50
N TRP A 199 -11.22 3.14 7.98
CA TRP A 199 -11.26 1.80 8.56
C TRP A 199 -10.40 1.66 9.80
N GLY A 200 -9.30 2.40 9.86
CA GLY A 200 -8.31 2.31 10.94
C GLY A 200 -8.61 3.18 12.16
N LEU A 201 -9.44 4.22 12.04
CA LEU A 201 -9.74 5.16 13.12
C LEU A 201 -11.24 5.33 13.37
N LEU A 202 -12.01 5.80 12.38
CA LEU A 202 -13.43 6.15 12.57
C LEU A 202 -14.30 4.95 12.94
N PHE A 203 -14.11 3.80 12.28
CA PHE A 203 -14.85 2.56 12.59
C PHE A 203 -14.58 2.07 14.03
N PRO A 204 -13.32 1.84 14.45
CA PRO A 204 -12.99 1.48 15.83
C PRO A 204 -13.47 2.50 16.86
N LEU A 205 -13.29 3.80 16.59
CA LEU A 205 -13.74 4.87 17.48
C LEU A 205 -15.25 4.83 17.68
N GLY A 206 -16.02 4.68 16.60
CA GLY A 206 -17.47 4.55 16.67
C GLY A 206 -17.93 3.32 17.47
N VAL A 207 -17.20 2.20 17.40
CA VAL A 207 -17.48 0.99 18.21
C VAL A 207 -17.18 1.23 19.69
N ILE A 208 -16.06 1.88 20.03
CA ILE A 208 -15.72 2.28 21.41
C ILE A 208 -16.82 3.19 21.99
N ILE A 209 -17.24 4.22 21.23
CA ILE A 209 -18.34 5.12 21.62
C ILE A 209 -19.61 4.31 21.94
N ALA A 210 -20.05 3.44 21.03
CA ALA A 210 -21.28 2.67 21.23
C ALA A 210 -21.19 1.69 22.41
N ARG A 211 -20.03 1.05 22.62
CA ARG A 211 -19.82 0.07 23.68
C ARG A 211 -19.85 0.73 25.06
N TYR A 212 -19.12 1.83 25.24
CA TYR A 212 -18.88 2.40 26.56
C TYR A 212 -19.86 3.52 26.93
N MET A 213 -20.27 4.37 25.98
CA MET A 213 -21.17 5.49 26.31
C MET A 213 -22.62 5.04 26.51
N ARG A 214 -23.05 3.94 25.87
CA ARG A 214 -24.39 3.36 26.01
C ARG A 214 -24.75 2.97 27.46
N VAL A 215 -23.75 2.77 28.32
CA VAL A 215 -23.96 2.41 29.74
C VAL A 215 -24.58 3.57 30.55
N PHE A 216 -24.41 4.81 30.10
CA PHE A 216 -24.91 6.01 30.77
C PHE A 216 -26.27 6.41 30.21
N LYS A 217 -27.33 6.30 31.02
CA LYS A 217 -28.69 6.68 30.62
C LYS A 217 -28.79 8.16 30.19
N SER A 218 -27.99 9.03 30.80
CA SER A 218 -27.93 10.46 30.45
C SER A 218 -27.38 10.74 29.05
N LEU A 219 -26.71 9.77 28.43
CA LEU A 219 -26.15 9.89 27.09
C LEU A 219 -27.03 9.23 26.02
N ASP A 220 -28.23 8.74 26.37
CA ASP A 220 -29.23 8.31 25.39
C ASP A 220 -30.04 9.54 24.94
N PRO A 221 -30.16 9.85 23.63
CA PRO A 221 -29.70 9.11 22.45
C PRO A 221 -28.33 9.53 21.88
N ALA A 222 -27.60 10.44 22.53
CA ALA A 222 -26.34 11.00 22.03
C ALA A 222 -25.29 9.95 21.60
N TRP A 223 -25.08 8.88 22.39
CA TRP A 223 -24.14 7.81 22.03
C TRP A 223 -24.47 7.16 20.67
N PHE A 224 -25.77 7.02 20.37
CA PHE A 224 -26.27 6.38 19.16
C PHE A 224 -26.00 7.26 17.94
N TYR A 225 -26.25 8.56 18.05
CA TYR A 225 -25.94 9.52 16.98
C TYR A 225 -24.43 9.65 16.76
N LEU A 226 -23.62 9.71 17.82
CA LEU A 226 -22.16 9.75 17.70
C LEU A 226 -21.61 8.49 17.03
N HIS A 227 -22.12 7.32 17.41
CA HIS A 227 -21.77 6.06 16.74
C HIS A 227 -22.10 6.12 15.25
N ILE A 228 -23.35 6.44 14.88
CA ILE A 228 -23.78 6.49 13.48
C ILE A 228 -22.99 7.54 12.70
N ALA A 229 -22.74 8.71 13.27
CA ALA A 229 -21.93 9.74 12.63
C ALA A 229 -20.53 9.20 12.27
N CYS A 230 -19.85 8.55 13.22
CA CYS A 230 -18.56 7.91 12.97
C CYS A 230 -18.65 6.83 11.88
N GLN A 231 -19.64 5.94 11.94
CA GLN A 231 -19.79 4.85 10.97
C GLN A 231 -20.14 5.35 9.57
N CYS A 232 -21.05 6.32 9.43
CA CYS A 232 -21.42 6.89 8.14
C CYS A 232 -20.27 7.67 7.52
N SER A 233 -19.59 8.54 8.29
CA SER A 233 -18.41 9.26 7.81
C SER A 233 -17.28 8.30 7.43
N GLY A 234 -17.03 7.29 8.26
CA GLY A 234 -16.08 6.22 7.98
C GLY A 234 -16.42 5.51 6.68
N TYR A 235 -17.67 5.07 6.51
CA TYR A 235 -18.11 4.34 5.32
C TYR A 235 -17.97 5.18 4.04
N ILE A 236 -18.35 6.47 4.06
CA ILE A 236 -18.21 7.37 2.89
C ILE A 236 -16.74 7.48 2.46
N LEU A 237 -15.84 7.75 3.40
CA LEU A 237 -14.39 7.80 3.12
C LEU A 237 -13.85 6.44 2.66
N GLY A 238 -14.39 5.36 3.23
CA GLY A 238 -14.05 3.98 2.90
C GLY A 238 -14.45 3.60 1.48
N VAL A 239 -15.63 4.01 1.01
CA VAL A 239 -16.09 3.84 -0.38
C VAL A 239 -15.16 4.56 -1.34
N ALA A 240 -14.81 5.82 -1.06
CA ALA A 240 -13.88 6.58 -1.89
C ALA A 240 -12.48 5.92 -1.93
N GLY A 241 -11.98 5.50 -0.76
CA GLY A 241 -10.72 4.77 -0.65
C GLY A 241 -10.73 3.44 -1.39
N TRP A 242 -11.80 2.66 -1.28
CA TRP A 242 -11.96 1.38 -1.96
C TRP A 242 -12.06 1.54 -3.48
N GLY A 243 -12.88 2.49 -3.96
CA GLY A 243 -12.99 2.80 -5.39
C GLY A 243 -11.67 3.27 -5.99
N LEU A 244 -10.92 4.12 -5.27
CA LEU A 244 -9.56 4.50 -5.68
C LEU A 244 -8.61 3.29 -5.71
N GLY A 245 -8.74 2.36 -4.76
CA GLY A 245 -7.97 1.12 -4.74
C GLY A 245 -8.24 0.23 -5.96
N LEU A 246 -9.51 0.09 -6.37
CA LEU A 246 -9.87 -0.64 -7.59
C LEU A 246 -9.30 0.03 -8.85
N LYS A 247 -9.38 1.37 -8.94
CA LYS A 247 -8.77 2.12 -10.05
C LYS A 247 -7.25 1.96 -10.09
N LEU A 248 -6.58 2.06 -8.95
CA LEU A 248 -5.15 1.80 -8.86
C LEU A 248 -4.81 0.35 -9.28
N GLY A 249 -5.67 -0.60 -8.95
CA GLY A 249 -5.55 -1.99 -9.39
C GLY A 249 -5.66 -2.15 -10.91
N SER A 250 -6.66 -1.53 -11.55
CA SER A 250 -6.83 -1.62 -13.01
C SER A 250 -5.72 -0.92 -13.80
N GLU A 251 -5.13 0.14 -13.23
CA GLU A 251 -3.94 0.82 -13.77
C GLU A 251 -2.62 0.05 -13.51
N SER A 252 -2.66 -1.01 -12.69
CA SER A 252 -1.51 -1.86 -12.33
C SER A 252 -1.54 -3.20 -13.09
N LYS A 253 -1.59 -3.16 -14.43
CA LYS A 253 -1.52 -4.40 -15.23
C LYS A 253 -0.28 -5.22 -14.81
N GLY A 254 -0.42 -6.54 -14.64
CA GLY A 254 0.67 -7.44 -14.25
C GLY A 254 1.01 -7.57 -12.76
N ILE A 255 0.59 -6.64 -11.92
CA ILE A 255 0.86 -6.69 -10.48
C ILE A 255 -0.47 -6.67 -9.74
N VAL A 256 -0.86 -7.85 -9.24
CA VAL A 256 -2.09 -8.00 -8.45
C VAL A 256 -1.75 -8.42 -7.03
N TYR A 257 -2.06 -7.55 -6.07
CA TYR A 257 -1.93 -7.86 -4.65
C TYR A 257 -3.15 -8.62 -4.13
N HIS A 258 -3.29 -9.89 -4.55
CA HIS A 258 -4.46 -10.74 -4.27
C HIS A 258 -4.93 -10.67 -2.82
N ARG A 259 -4.03 -10.93 -1.85
CA ARG A 259 -4.39 -10.94 -0.42
C ARG A 259 -4.95 -9.61 0.09
N HIS A 260 -4.40 -8.47 -0.34
CA HIS A 260 -4.89 -7.16 0.10
C HIS A 260 -6.22 -6.80 -0.58
N ARG A 261 -6.33 -7.11 -1.89
CA ARG A 261 -7.54 -6.88 -2.67
C ARG A 261 -8.71 -7.71 -2.16
N ASP A 262 -8.51 -9.00 -1.94
CA ASP A 262 -9.59 -9.93 -1.59
C ASP A 262 -10.10 -9.66 -0.16
N ILE A 263 -9.20 -9.34 0.79
CA ILE A 263 -9.59 -8.87 2.11
C ILE A 263 -10.33 -7.53 2.00
N GLY A 264 -9.84 -6.60 1.19
CA GLY A 264 -10.47 -5.30 0.97
C GLY A 264 -11.90 -5.40 0.42
N ILE A 265 -12.14 -6.29 -0.55
CA ILE A 265 -13.47 -6.57 -1.11
C ILE A 265 -14.37 -7.20 -0.03
N THR A 266 -13.86 -8.21 0.69
CA THR A 266 -14.61 -8.87 1.77
C THR A 266 -15.04 -7.87 2.85
N LEU A 267 -14.11 -7.04 3.30
CA LEU A 267 -14.34 -5.98 4.27
C LEU A 267 -15.40 -5.01 3.77
N PHE A 268 -15.31 -4.56 2.51
CA PHE A 268 -16.28 -3.64 1.93
C PHE A 268 -17.69 -4.24 1.93
N CYS A 269 -17.85 -5.49 1.48
CA CYS A 269 -19.14 -6.19 1.48
C CYS A 269 -19.72 -6.31 2.91
N LEU A 270 -18.92 -6.68 3.90
CA LEU A 270 -19.36 -6.78 5.30
C LEU A 270 -19.74 -5.42 5.88
N ALA A 271 -19.00 -4.36 5.54
CA ALA A 271 -19.33 -3.00 5.96
C ALA A 271 -20.63 -2.49 5.30
N THR A 272 -20.87 -2.81 4.02
CA THR A 272 -22.14 -2.50 3.36
C THR A 272 -23.31 -3.22 4.04
N LEU A 273 -23.12 -4.49 4.40
CA LEU A 273 -24.11 -5.24 5.19
C LEU A 273 -24.41 -4.55 6.53
N GLN A 274 -23.39 -4.00 7.18
CA GLN A 274 -23.55 -3.19 8.41
C GLN A 274 -24.34 -1.90 8.21
N VAL A 275 -24.22 -1.22 7.07
CA VAL A 275 -25.06 -0.06 6.75
C VAL A 275 -26.53 -0.47 6.66
N PHE A 276 -26.84 -1.61 6.02
CA PHE A 276 -28.19 -2.16 5.98
C PHE A 276 -28.72 -2.56 7.38
N ALA A 277 -27.84 -2.80 8.36
CA ALA A 277 -28.26 -3.06 9.73
C ALA A 277 -29.06 -1.88 10.32
N LEU A 278 -28.79 -0.65 9.90
CA LEU A 278 -29.58 0.53 10.29
C LEU A 278 -31.03 0.40 9.81
N LEU A 279 -31.23 0.05 8.53
CA LEU A 279 -32.55 -0.05 7.90
C LEU A 279 -33.35 -1.23 8.45
N LEU A 280 -32.67 -2.33 8.75
CA LEU A 280 -33.28 -3.56 9.26
C LEU A 280 -33.38 -3.60 10.80
N ARG A 281 -33.10 -2.48 11.48
CA ARG A 281 -33.04 -2.39 12.95
C ARG A 281 -34.42 -2.59 13.58
N PRO A 282 -34.71 -3.71 14.27
CA PRO A 282 -36.03 -3.95 14.86
C PRO A 282 -36.28 -3.05 16.08
N ASN A 283 -37.56 -2.86 16.44
CA ASN A 283 -37.95 -2.21 17.69
C ASN A 283 -37.33 -2.89 18.92
N LYS A 284 -37.14 -2.14 20.01
CA LYS A 284 -36.42 -2.60 21.22
C LYS A 284 -37.05 -3.87 21.81
N ASP A 285 -38.36 -4.02 21.71
CA ASP A 285 -39.13 -5.13 22.32
C ASP A 285 -39.39 -6.29 21.34
N HIS A 286 -38.89 -6.22 20.10
CA HIS A 286 -39.13 -7.24 19.08
C HIS A 286 -38.20 -8.45 19.26
N LYS A 287 -38.72 -9.68 19.13
CA LYS A 287 -37.91 -10.93 19.30
C LYS A 287 -36.65 -11.00 18.42
N TYR A 288 -36.73 -10.51 17.18
CA TYR A 288 -35.58 -10.46 16.26
C TYR A 288 -34.51 -9.43 16.65
N ARG A 289 -34.76 -8.57 17.65
CA ARG A 289 -33.76 -7.63 18.17
C ARG A 289 -32.51 -8.35 18.67
N ILE A 290 -32.66 -9.54 19.26
CA ILE A 290 -31.56 -10.35 19.77
C ILE A 290 -30.70 -10.86 18.60
N VAL A 291 -31.33 -11.45 17.59
CA VAL A 291 -30.64 -11.95 16.37
C VAL A 291 -29.92 -10.81 15.66
N TRP A 292 -30.60 -9.66 15.51
CA TRP A 292 -30.00 -8.45 14.93
C TRP A 292 -28.78 -7.97 15.72
N ASN A 293 -28.83 -7.99 17.07
CA ASN A 293 -27.67 -7.59 17.88
C ASN A 293 -26.49 -8.55 17.69
N ILE A 294 -26.72 -9.87 17.65
CA ILE A 294 -25.66 -10.87 17.43
C ILE A 294 -25.00 -10.63 16.07
N TYR A 295 -25.81 -10.54 15.03
CA TYR A 295 -25.35 -10.24 13.67
C TYR A 295 -24.55 -8.93 13.62
N HIS A 296 -25.12 -7.83 14.14
CA HIS A 296 -24.51 -6.51 14.10
C HIS A 296 -23.17 -6.47 14.85
N TRP A 297 -23.09 -7.09 16.04
CA TRP A 297 -21.85 -7.14 16.81
C TRP A 297 -20.79 -8.02 16.16
N THR A 298 -21.14 -9.25 15.77
CA THR A 298 -20.19 -10.21 15.19
C THR A 298 -19.57 -9.69 13.90
N ILE A 299 -20.39 -9.24 12.95
CA ILE A 299 -19.90 -8.67 11.69
C ILE A 299 -19.13 -7.37 11.95
N GLY A 300 -19.52 -6.57 12.96
CA GLY A 300 -18.87 -5.31 13.27
C GLY A 300 -17.43 -5.49 13.77
N TYR A 301 -17.22 -6.45 14.69
CA TYR A 301 -15.87 -6.79 15.14
C TYR A 301 -15.03 -7.43 14.02
N MET A 302 -15.64 -8.26 13.17
CA MET A 302 -14.94 -8.83 12.00
C MET A 302 -14.44 -7.72 11.06
N VAL A 303 -15.25 -6.70 10.77
CA VAL A 303 -14.83 -5.54 9.96
C VAL A 303 -13.61 -4.86 10.59
N ILE A 304 -13.58 -4.62 11.91
CA ILE A 304 -12.42 -4.01 12.59
C ILE A 304 -11.15 -4.86 12.43
N ILE A 305 -11.24 -6.17 12.69
CA ILE A 305 -10.08 -7.07 12.60
C ILE A 305 -9.52 -7.10 11.17
N LEU A 306 -10.40 -7.29 10.18
CA LEU A 306 -10.02 -7.29 8.77
C LEU A 306 -9.42 -5.95 8.35
N SER A 307 -9.94 -4.83 8.86
CA SER A 307 -9.43 -3.48 8.59
C SER A 307 -7.97 -3.32 9.02
N VAL A 308 -7.65 -3.69 10.26
CA VAL A 308 -6.28 -3.61 10.79
C VAL A 308 -5.33 -4.48 9.98
N VAL A 309 -5.70 -5.73 9.73
CA VAL A 309 -4.90 -6.66 8.90
C VAL A 309 -4.67 -6.10 7.51
N ASN A 310 -5.72 -5.54 6.89
CA ASN A 310 -5.63 -5.05 5.52
C ASN A 310 -4.78 -3.78 5.41
N ILE A 311 -4.83 -2.90 6.42
CA ILE A 311 -3.98 -1.69 6.49
C ILE A 311 -2.50 -2.08 6.60
N PHE A 312 -2.14 -3.06 7.44
CA PHE A 312 -0.75 -3.54 7.51
C PHE A 312 -0.28 -4.18 6.21
N LYS A 313 -1.15 -4.92 5.51
CA LYS A 313 -0.83 -5.40 4.15
C LYS A 313 -0.62 -4.23 3.18
N GLY A 314 -1.47 -3.20 3.26
CA GLY A 314 -1.33 -1.97 2.49
C GLY A 314 0.01 -1.27 2.74
N PHE A 315 0.48 -1.20 3.99
CA PHE A 315 1.80 -0.67 4.32
C PHE A 315 2.93 -1.49 3.71
N ASN A 316 2.84 -2.82 3.71
CA ASN A 316 3.86 -3.65 3.08
C ASN A 316 3.91 -3.47 1.54
N ILE A 317 2.76 -3.13 0.93
CA ILE A 317 2.66 -2.86 -0.52
C ILE A 317 3.19 -1.46 -0.86
N LEU A 318 2.78 -0.45 -0.09
CA LEU A 318 3.18 0.94 -0.31
C LEU A 318 4.61 1.21 0.16
N ASN A 319 5.15 0.36 1.04
CA ASN A 319 6.44 0.48 1.71
C ASN A 319 6.81 1.93 2.09
N PRO A 320 5.95 2.65 2.84
CA PRO A 320 6.24 4.03 3.22
C PRO A 320 7.32 4.05 4.31
N ALA A 321 7.90 5.23 4.56
CA ALA A 321 8.82 5.42 5.66
C ALA A 321 8.24 4.89 6.99
N ASN A 322 9.06 4.19 7.79
CA ASN A 322 8.66 3.49 9.01
C ASN A 322 7.82 4.34 9.99
N LYS A 323 8.02 5.67 10.00
CA LYS A 323 7.22 6.62 10.77
C LYS A 323 5.71 6.49 10.56
N TRP A 324 5.24 6.16 9.36
CA TRP A 324 3.82 6.00 9.06
C TRP A 324 3.23 4.74 9.70
N LYS A 325 3.97 3.63 9.63
CA LYS A 325 3.60 2.38 10.31
C LYS A 325 3.60 2.57 11.83
N HIS A 326 4.62 3.25 12.38
CA HIS A 326 4.68 3.58 13.81
C HIS A 326 3.54 4.50 14.25
N ALA A 327 3.19 5.51 13.45
CA ALA A 327 2.07 6.41 13.74
C ALA A 327 0.74 5.64 13.81
N TYR A 328 0.50 4.72 12.86
CA TYR A 328 -0.71 3.90 12.91
C TYR A 328 -0.74 2.94 14.11
N ILE A 329 0.40 2.33 14.46
CA ILE A 329 0.52 1.51 15.69
C ILE A 329 0.22 2.37 16.93
N ALA A 330 0.73 3.59 17.00
CA ALA A 330 0.44 4.50 18.12
C ALA A 330 -1.06 4.81 18.23
N VAL A 331 -1.76 5.00 17.11
CA VAL A 331 -3.23 5.16 17.09
C VAL A 331 -3.92 3.91 17.66
N LEU A 332 -3.54 2.71 17.21
CA LEU A 332 -4.13 1.46 17.71
C LEU A 332 -3.90 1.27 19.21
N VAL A 333 -2.68 1.50 19.69
CA VAL A 333 -2.35 1.42 21.12
C VAL A 333 -3.14 2.43 21.93
N THR A 334 -3.28 3.67 21.42
CA THR A 334 -4.07 4.71 22.08
C THR A 334 -5.53 4.31 22.20
N LEU A 335 -6.15 3.84 21.11
CA LEU A 335 -7.54 3.36 21.11
C LEU A 335 -7.72 2.16 22.06
N ALA A 336 -6.77 1.23 22.10
CA ALA A 336 -6.80 0.09 23.01
C ALA A 336 -6.69 0.51 24.48
N CYS A 337 -5.81 1.47 24.81
CA CYS A 337 -5.68 2.01 26.16
C CYS A 337 -6.96 2.72 26.59
N ILE A 338 -7.54 3.58 25.73
CA ILE A 338 -8.82 4.23 25.98
C ILE A 338 -9.91 3.18 26.23
N ALA A 339 -9.99 2.16 25.38
CA ALA A 339 -10.97 1.08 25.55
C ALA A 339 -10.77 0.33 26.87
N ALA A 340 -9.54 0.01 27.27
CA ALA A 340 -9.25 -0.68 28.52
C ALA A 340 -9.66 0.16 29.75
N VAL A 341 -9.34 1.46 29.76
CA VAL A 341 -9.75 2.37 30.84
C VAL A 341 -11.28 2.48 30.92
N LEU A 342 -11.95 2.64 29.77
CA LEU A 342 -13.40 2.71 29.72
C LEU A 342 -14.08 1.38 30.13
N GLU A 343 -13.48 0.23 29.80
CA GLU A 343 -13.96 -1.09 30.24
C GLU A 343 -13.90 -1.18 31.77
N ILE A 344 -12.77 -0.82 32.41
CA ILE A 344 -12.65 -0.79 33.88
C ILE A 344 -13.71 0.13 34.51
N PHE A 345 -13.87 1.34 33.98
CA PHE A 345 -14.82 2.31 34.52
C PHE A 345 -16.28 1.85 34.35
N THR A 346 -16.64 1.32 33.19
CA THR A 346 -18.00 0.83 32.93
C THR A 346 -18.34 -0.38 33.81
N TRP A 347 -17.41 -1.29 34.05
CA TRP A 347 -17.60 -2.38 35.02
C TRP A 347 -17.81 -1.86 36.44
N ALA A 348 -17.05 -0.87 36.88
CA ALA A 348 -17.24 -0.25 38.19
C ALA A 348 -18.65 0.36 38.33
N VAL A 349 -19.14 1.08 37.29
CA VAL A 349 -20.49 1.64 37.26
C VAL A 349 -21.56 0.54 37.29
N VAL A 350 -21.41 -0.53 36.50
CA VAL A 350 -22.36 -1.64 36.44
C VAL A 350 -22.42 -2.38 37.78
N LEU A 351 -21.28 -2.66 38.40
CA LEU A 351 -21.20 -3.32 39.72
C LEU A 351 -21.82 -2.44 40.81
N ASN A 352 -21.56 -1.13 40.80
CA ASN A 352 -22.17 -0.19 41.74
C ASN A 352 -23.70 -0.11 41.59
N ARG A 353 -24.22 -0.11 40.36
CA ARG A 353 -25.67 -0.17 40.12
C ARG A 353 -26.28 -1.46 40.66
N LYS A 354 -25.66 -2.62 40.39
CA LYS A 354 -26.10 -3.92 40.93
C LYS A 354 -26.09 -3.96 42.46
N ARG A 355 -25.10 -3.32 43.10
CA ARG A 355 -25.04 -3.20 44.56
C ARG A 355 -26.19 -2.34 45.11
N LYS A 356 -26.49 -1.20 44.47
CA LYS A 356 -27.61 -0.32 44.87
C LYS A 356 -28.96 -1.02 44.76
N THR A 357 -29.28 -1.63 43.62
CA THR A 357 -30.56 -2.37 43.48
C THR A 357 -30.69 -3.50 44.50
N ARG A 358 -29.62 -4.24 44.78
CA ARG A 358 -29.64 -5.28 45.83
C ARG A 358 -29.84 -4.71 47.24
N SER A 359 -29.41 -3.46 47.49
CA SER A 359 -29.66 -2.77 48.76
C SER A 359 -31.11 -2.32 48.86
N ASP A 360 -31.66 -1.74 47.78
CA ASP A 360 -33.05 -1.27 47.72
C ASP A 360 -34.05 -2.43 47.86
N ASP A 361 -33.80 -3.57 47.20
CA ASP A 361 -34.61 -4.79 47.34
C ASP A 361 -34.59 -5.34 48.78
N LYS A 362 -33.47 -5.16 49.50
CA LYS A 362 -33.35 -5.59 50.90
C LYS A 362 -34.09 -4.66 51.86
N SER A 363 -34.04 -3.35 51.66
CA SER A 363 -34.79 -2.40 52.51
C SER A 363 -36.30 -2.53 52.29
N HIS A 364 -36.74 -2.74 51.05
CA HIS A 364 -38.17 -2.91 50.75
C HIS A 364 -38.76 -4.20 51.38
N ASN A 365 -37.95 -5.25 51.53
CA ASN A 365 -38.32 -6.49 52.22
C ASN A 365 -38.21 -6.40 53.75
N SER A 366 -37.40 -5.49 54.32
CA SER A 366 -37.36 -5.29 55.77
C SER A 366 -38.55 -4.46 56.27
N ASP A 367 -38.99 -3.47 55.50
CA ASP A 367 -40.11 -2.59 55.88
C ASP A 367 -41.48 -3.29 55.79
N THR A 368 -41.59 -4.33 54.96
CA THR A 368 -42.82 -5.15 54.82
C THR A 368 -42.98 -6.22 55.91
N ASN A 369 -41.93 -6.53 56.69
CA ASN A 369 -41.97 -7.51 57.77
C ASN A 369 -42.06 -6.88 59.18
N GLY A 370 -42.23 -5.55 59.28
CA GLY A 370 -42.21 -4.81 60.54
C GLY A 370 -43.56 -4.58 61.25
N SER A 371 -44.70 -5.01 60.69
CA SER A 371 -46.02 -4.76 61.29
C SER A 371 -46.83 -6.05 61.48
N ASN A 372 -46.57 -6.77 62.58
CA ASN A 372 -47.59 -7.57 63.27
C ASN A 372 -47.07 -8.05 64.62
N GLY A 373 -47.46 -7.34 65.68
CA GLY A 373 -47.26 -7.80 67.05
C GLY A 373 -47.96 -6.86 68.02
N TYR A 374 -49.22 -7.15 68.34
CA TYR A 374 -49.69 -7.36 69.72
C TYR A 374 -51.17 -7.74 69.70
N GLY A 375 -51.44 -9.02 69.94
CA GLY A 375 -52.76 -9.52 70.26
C GLY A 375 -53.07 -9.30 71.73
N VAL A 376 -54.29 -8.82 72.00
CA VAL A 376 -54.93 -8.95 73.31
C VAL A 376 -56.30 -9.59 73.07
N ARG A 377 -56.45 -10.84 73.54
CA ARG A 377 -57.71 -11.45 73.97
C ARG A 377 -57.64 -11.51 75.50
N PRO A 378 -58.77 -11.30 76.22
CA PRO A 378 -59.68 -12.41 76.52
C PRO A 378 -61.17 -11.94 76.50
N HIS A 379 -62.24 -12.71 76.63
CA HIS A 379 -62.56 -13.94 77.36
C HIS A 379 -63.86 -14.54 76.77
N GLN A 380 -64.10 -15.85 76.93
CA GLN A 380 -65.37 -16.54 76.65
C GLN A 380 -66.38 -16.40 77.80
N GLY A 381 -67.68 -16.47 77.49
CA GLY A 381 -68.70 -17.05 78.39
C GLY A 381 -70.08 -16.39 78.34
N VAL A 382 -71.04 -17.08 77.69
CA VAL A 382 -72.53 -17.03 77.75
C VAL A 382 -73.22 -15.67 77.62
#